data_AF-A0A378W104-F1
#
_entry.id   AF-A0A378W104-F1
#
_cell.length_a   1.000
_cell.length_b   1.000
_cell.length_c   1.000
_cell.angle_alpha   90.00
_cell.angle_beta   90.00
_cell.angle_gamma   90.00
#
_symmetry.space_group_name_H-M   'P 1'
#
loop_
_entity.id
_entity.type
_entity.pdbx_description
1 polymer ?
#
loop_
_entity_poly.entity_id
_entity_poly.type
_entity_poly.pdbx_seq_one_letter_code
_entity_poly.pdbx_strand_id
1 'polypeptide(L)' 'MLAKIPDCRHICTTGGKATEILLDIQGGGIKMPKTGETVPFPFAGRDLTLTRLPSTSRAYPLSLAKKAAAYRAFSKWRLV' A
#
# COMPACT_ATOMS: atom_id res chain seq x y z
N MET A 1 5.83 13.91 -6.62
CA MET A 1 4.53 13.47 -7.17
C MET A 1 3.38 13.67 -6.19
N LEU A 2 3.46 13.18 -4.94
CA LEU A 2 2.36 13.28 -3.97
C LEU A 2 1.90 14.72 -3.66
N ALA A 3 2.80 15.70 -3.71
CA ALA A 3 2.47 17.12 -3.60
C ALA A 3 1.51 17.63 -4.70
N LYS A 4 1.48 16.96 -5.87
CA LYS A 4 0.55 17.26 -6.97
C LYS A 4 -0.83 16.60 -6.77
N ILE A 5 -1.01 15.81 -5.70
CA ILE A 5 -2.27 15.10 -5.37
C ILE A 5 -2.65 15.47 -3.91
N PRO A 6 -3.13 16.71 -3.68
CA PRO A 6 -3.37 17.23 -2.33
C PRO A 6 -4.43 16.43 -1.57
N ASP A 7 -5.42 15.88 -2.26
CA ASP A 7 -6.52 15.11 -1.65
C ASP A 7 -6.21 13.63 -1.44
N CYS A 8 -4.99 13.18 -1.76
CA CYS A 8 -4.59 11.81 -1.46
C CYS A 8 -4.60 11.59 0.06
N ARG A 9 -5.38 10.61 0.53
CA ARG A 9 -5.41 10.18 1.94
C ARG A 9 -4.83 8.78 2.15
N HIS A 10 -4.69 8.03 1.06
CA HIS A 10 -4.34 6.63 1.08
C HIS A 10 -3.41 6.28 -0.07
N ILE A 11 -2.34 5.57 0.24
CA ILE A 11 -1.37 5.03 -0.71
C ILE A 11 -1.47 3.50 -0.68
N CYS A 12 -1.39 2.87 -1.83
CA CYS A 12 -1.19 1.43 -1.89
C CYS A 12 0.07 1.11 -2.70
N THR A 13 0.84 0.14 -2.24
CA THR A 13 2.00 -0.40 -2.94
C THR A 13 1.70 -1.82 -3.42
N THR A 14 2.25 -2.20 -4.57
CA THR A 14 2.06 -3.55 -5.14
C THR A 14 3.32 -4.37 -5.00
N GLY A 15 3.41 -5.20 -3.96
CA GLY A 15 4.55 -6.06 -3.67
C GLY A 15 5.49 -5.52 -2.58
N GLY A 16 6.41 -6.38 -2.13
CA GLY A 16 7.33 -6.08 -1.02
C GLY A 16 8.30 -4.96 -1.33
N LYS A 17 9.00 -5.02 -2.48
CA LYS A 17 10.07 -4.06 -2.80
C LYS A 17 9.58 -2.62 -2.93
N ALA A 18 8.41 -2.41 -3.55
CA ALA A 18 7.81 -1.09 -3.64
C ALA A 18 7.42 -0.53 -2.26
N THR A 19 6.98 -1.40 -1.34
CA THR A 19 6.66 -1.01 0.04
C THR A 19 7.92 -0.64 0.78
N GLU A 20 8.97 -1.45 0.69
CA GLU A 20 10.27 -1.20 1.33
C GLU A 20 10.83 0.17 0.93
N ILE A 21 10.93 0.45 -0.37
CA ILE A 21 11.44 1.73 -0.87
C ILE A 21 10.59 2.91 -0.36
N LEU A 22 9.26 2.76 -0.32
CA LEU A 22 8.38 3.83 0.15
C LEU A 22 8.56 4.10 1.66
N LEU A 23 8.76 3.06 2.47
CA LEU A 23 9.04 3.19 3.90
C LEU A 23 10.40 3.85 4.14
N ASP A 24 11.41 3.52 3.34
CA ASP A 24 12.72 4.17 3.40
C ASP A 24 12.63 5.67 3.06
N ILE A 25 11.87 6.02 2.01
CA ILE A 25 11.60 7.41 1.63
C ILE A 25 10.88 8.19 2.75
N GLN A 26 10.00 7.52 3.51
CA GLN A 26 9.27 8.14 4.61
C GLN A 26 10.16 8.51 5.80
N GLY A 27 11.36 7.92 5.89
CA GLY A 27 12.29 8.11 7.00
C GLY A 27 12.45 6.86 7.88
N GLY A 28 11.84 5.73 7.52
CA GLY A 28 11.91 4.49 8.27
C GLY A 28 11.10 4.49 9.57
N GLY A 29 11.21 3.42 10.37
CA GLY A 29 10.53 3.29 11.66
C GLY A 29 9.10 2.72 11.59
N ILE A 30 8.46 2.71 10.42
CA ILE A 30 7.24 1.96 10.18
C ILE A 30 7.62 0.50 9.87
N LYS A 31 7.08 -0.44 10.65
CA LYS A 31 7.27 -1.87 10.37
C LYS A 31 6.60 -2.24 9.06
N MET A 32 7.30 -3.04 8.24
CA MET A 32 6.77 -3.59 6.99
C MET A 32 5.38 -4.22 7.21
N PRO A 33 4.31 -3.69 6.58
CA PRO A 33 2.98 -4.27 6.68
C PRO A 33 2.92 -5.67 6.07
N LYS A 34 2.02 -6.50 6.60
CA LYS A 34 1.62 -7.75 5.94
C LYS A 34 0.88 -7.44 4.65
N THR A 35 0.81 -8.43 3.76
CA THR A 35 0.03 -8.27 2.52
C THR A 35 -1.45 -8.15 2.88
N GLY A 36 -2.10 -7.09 2.41
CA GLY A 36 -3.48 -6.71 2.71
C GLY A 36 -3.65 -5.83 3.94
N GLU A 37 -2.58 -5.56 4.70
CA GLU A 37 -2.64 -4.74 5.91
C GLU A 37 -2.49 -3.25 5.56
N THR A 38 -3.32 -2.44 6.23
CA THR A 38 -3.26 -0.98 6.21
C THR A 38 -2.61 -0.47 7.48
N VAL A 39 -1.65 0.45 7.36
CA VAL A 39 -0.98 1.09 8.49
C VAL A 39 -1.01 2.62 8.36
N PRO A 40 -0.87 3.37 9.47
CA PRO A 40 -0.57 4.79 9.41
C PRO A 40 0.73 5.06 8.63
N PHE A 41 0.74 6.13 7.85
CA PHE A 41 1.87 6.57 7.05
C PHE A 41 2.00 8.11 7.12
N PRO A 42 2.46 8.67 8.25
CA PRO A 42 2.66 10.11 8.37
C PRO A 42 3.79 10.54 7.42
N PHE A 43 3.50 11.48 6.52
CA PHE A 43 4.49 11.95 5.55
C PHE A 43 4.25 13.40 5.14
N ALA A 44 5.30 14.21 5.14
CA ALA A 44 5.26 15.62 4.76
C ALA A 44 4.14 16.43 5.47
N GLY A 45 3.97 16.21 6.78
CA GLY A 45 2.94 16.88 7.59
C GLY A 45 1.51 16.42 7.32
N ARG A 46 1.31 15.31 6.60
CA ARG A 46 0.00 14.72 6.29
C ARG A 46 -0.18 13.39 6.98
N ASP A 47 -1.35 13.18 7.55
CA ASP A 47 -1.81 11.88 8.04
C ASP A 47 -2.36 11.08 6.87
N LEU A 48 -1.54 10.15 6.38
CA LEU A 48 -1.91 9.22 5.32
C LEU A 48 -1.98 7.80 5.88
N THR A 49 -2.50 6.91 5.05
CA THR A 49 -2.50 5.48 5.29
C THR A 49 -1.84 4.74 4.13
N LEU A 50 -1.18 3.63 4.43
CA LEU A 50 -0.48 2.79 3.47
C LEU A 50 -1.01 1.36 3.52
N THR A 51 -1.44 0.80 2.39
CA THR A 51 -1.76 -0.63 2.26
C THR A 51 -0.75 -1.35 1.37
N ARG A 52 -0.21 -2.46 1.86
CA ARG A 52 0.64 -3.34 1.03
C ARG A 52 -0.21 -4.38 0.29
N LEU A 53 -0.37 -4.24 -1.01
CA LEU A 53 -1.05 -5.22 -1.87
C LEU A 53 -0.07 -6.27 -2.41
N PRO A 54 -0.55 -7.46 -2.83
CA PRO A 54 0.30 -8.42 -3.53
C PRO A 54 0.80 -7.83 -4.85
N SER A 55 1.95 -8.32 -5.34
CA SER A 55 2.44 -7.88 -6.65
C SER A 55 1.50 -8.35 -7.77
N THR A 56 1.27 -7.49 -8.77
CA THR A 56 0.52 -7.82 -9.99
C THR A 56 1.32 -8.67 -10.98
N SER A 57 2.64 -8.80 -10.80
CA SER A 57 3.50 -9.59 -11.69
C SER A 57 3.04 -11.04 -11.77
N ARG A 58 3.13 -11.64 -12.97
CA ARG A 58 2.88 -13.08 -13.18
C ARG A 58 3.84 -13.96 -12.37
N ALA A 59 5.07 -13.50 -12.16
CA ALA A 59 6.09 -14.23 -11.40
C ALA A 59 5.79 -14.30 -9.88
N TYR A 60 4.86 -13.48 -9.38
CA TYR A 60 4.50 -13.53 -7.96
C TYR A 60 3.69 -14.80 -7.65
N PRO A 61 4.10 -15.64 -6.68
CA PRO A 61 3.58 -16.98 -6.42
C PRO A 61 2.23 -16.94 -5.66
N LEU A 62 1.27 -16.21 -6.23
CA LEU A 62 -0.10 -16.13 -5.75
C LEU A 62 -1.02 -16.28 -6.97
N SER A 63 -2.04 -17.13 -6.85
CA SER A 63 -2.98 -17.34 -7.95
C SER A 63 -3.71 -16.04 -8.32
N LEU A 64 -4.12 -15.94 -9.59
CA LEU A 64 -4.87 -14.77 -10.07
C LEU A 64 -6.12 -14.52 -9.23
N ALA A 65 -6.87 -15.57 -8.87
CA ALA A 65 -8.05 -15.46 -8.03
C ALA A 65 -7.75 -14.84 -6.65
N LYS A 66 -6.65 -15.25 -6.01
CA LYS A 66 -6.23 -14.70 -4.72
C LYS A 66 -5.73 -13.25 -4.85
N LYS A 67 -5.05 -12.90 -5.94
CA LYS A 67 -4.70 -11.50 -6.25
C LYS A 67 -5.98 -10.68 -6.39
N ALA A 68 -6.90 -11.08 -7.26
CA ALA A 68 -8.17 -10.39 -7.48
C ALA A 68 -8.98 -10.20 -6.18
N ALA A 69 -9.02 -11.21 -5.31
CA ALA A 69 -9.66 -11.11 -4.00
C ALA A 69 -9.01 -10.04 -3.10
N ALA A 70 -7.68 -9.96 -3.05
CA ALA A 70 -6.97 -8.94 -2.28
C ALA A 70 -7.26 -7.51 -2.78
N TYR A 71 -7.24 -7.29 -4.10
CA TYR A 71 -7.57 -5.98 -4.68
C TYR A 71 -9.05 -5.61 -4.47
N ARG A 72 -9.96 -6.60 -4.51
CA ARG A 72 -11.38 -6.38 -4.21
C ARG A 72 -11.63 -6.07 -2.75
N ALA A 73 -10.89 -6.67 -1.83
CA ALA A 73 -10.97 -6.33 -0.40
C ALA A 73 -10.48 -4.90 -0.17
N PHE A 74 -9.37 -4.53 -0.81
CA PHE A 74 -8.83 -3.17 -0.75
C PHE A 74 -9.80 -2.10 -1.22
N SER A 75 -10.48 -2.30 -2.35
CA SER A 75 -11.44 -1.31 -2.86
C SER A 75 -12.67 -1.13 -1.97
N LYS A 76 -13.04 -2.15 -1.19
CA LYS A 76 -14.15 -2.11 -0.22
C LYS A 76 -13.80 -1.41 1.09
N TRP A 77 -12.52 -1.33 1.45
CA TRP A 77 -12.07 -0.72 2.71
C TRP A 77 -12.52 0.74 2.90
N ARG A 78 -12.86 1.45 1.80
CA ARG A 78 -13.26 2.87 1.81
C ARG A 78 -14.78 3.12 1.78
N LEU A 79 -15.63 2.10 1.91
CA LEU A 79 -17.10 2.23 1.87
C LEU A 79 -17.77 2.19 3.26
N VAL A 80 -16.98 2.34 4.32
CA VAL A 80 -17.40 2.51 5.72
C VAL A 80 -16.60 3.64 6.32
#